data_AF-A0A1J3ELU1-F1
#
_entry.id   AF-A0A1J3ELU1-F1
#
_cell.length_a   1.000
_cell.length_b   1.000
_cell.length_c   1.000
_cell.angle_alpha   90.00
_cell.angle_beta   90.00
_cell.angle_gamma   90.00
#
_symmetry.space_group_name_H-M   'P 1'
#
loop_
_entity.id
_entity.type
_entity.pdbx_description
1 polymer ?
#
loop_
_entity_poly.entity_id
_entity_poly.type
_entity_poly.pdbx_seq_one_letter_code
_entity_poly.pdbx_strand_id
1 'polypeptide(L)'
;ASPPADPISCSSKGRNCTVVNSYGAFSDRATCTSAMVVYPATEDELLYVVSEGAQARQKMRVVTRFSHSMTRLACADGENSRLISTEYLNKTLRIDRDA
;
A
#
# COMPACT_ATOMS: atom_id res chain seq x y z
N ALA A 1 -11.75 -19.77 6.87
CA ALA A 1 -10.37 -19.45 6.44
C ALA A 1 -9.93 -18.18 7.17
N SER A 2 -8.66 -18.09 7.57
CA SER A 2 -8.10 -16.85 8.14
C SER A 2 -7.84 -15.82 7.04
N PRO A 3 -7.94 -14.51 7.31
CA PRO A 3 -7.59 -13.49 6.34
C PRO A 3 -6.12 -13.63 5.87
N PRO A 4 -5.79 -13.22 4.63
CA PRO A 4 -4.40 -13.12 4.19
C PRO A 4 -3.57 -12.22 5.11
N ALA A 5 -2.27 -12.49 5.17
CA ALA A 5 -1.30 -11.63 5.86
C ALA A 5 -1.14 -10.28 5.12
N ASP A 6 -0.45 -9.33 5.76
CA ASP A 6 -0.05 -8.07 5.10
C ASP A 6 0.74 -8.40 3.82
N PRO A 7 0.33 -7.88 2.65
CA PRO A 7 1.05 -8.07 1.40
C PRO A 7 2.43 -7.40 1.34
N ILE A 8 2.80 -6.54 2.30
CA ILE A 8 4.06 -5.79 2.33
C ILE A 8 5.05 -6.43 3.31
N SER A 9 6.32 -6.54 2.89
CA SER A 9 7.43 -6.95 3.76
C SER A 9 8.63 -6.03 3.55
N CYS A 10 9.28 -5.55 4.61
CA CYS A 10 10.40 -4.62 4.51
C CYS A 10 11.63 -5.14 5.26
N SER A 11 12.82 -4.99 4.66
CA SER A 11 14.07 -5.46 5.28
C SER A 11 14.57 -4.55 6.41
N SER A 12 14.06 -3.32 6.49
CA SER A 12 14.38 -2.35 7.54
C SER A 12 13.15 -1.49 7.82
N LYS A 13 13.08 -0.82 8.98
CA LYS A 13 11.91 -0.04 9.47
C LYS A 13 11.20 0.77 8.36
N GLY A 14 10.22 0.15 7.68
CA GLY A 14 9.48 0.73 6.56
C GLY A 14 10.27 1.03 5.28
N ARG A 15 11.46 0.44 5.09
CA ARG A 15 12.37 0.69 3.96
C ARG A 15 12.80 -0.60 3.27
N ASN A 16 13.10 -0.47 1.97
CA ASN A 16 13.44 -1.59 1.09
C ASN A 16 12.37 -2.70 1.19
N CYS A 17 11.19 -2.35 0.70
CA CYS A 17 9.98 -3.13 0.85
C CYS A 17 9.68 -3.91 -0.42
N THR A 18 9.18 -5.13 -0.25
CA THR A 18 8.56 -5.93 -1.30
C THR A 18 7.06 -5.95 -1.11
N VAL A 19 6.32 -6.08 -2.20
CA VAL A 19 4.87 -6.31 -2.18
C VAL A 19 4.54 -7.56 -3.00
N VAL A 20 3.66 -8.39 -2.46
CA VAL A 20 3.04 -9.53 -3.15
C VAL A 20 1.53 -9.35 -3.19
N ASN A 21 0.83 -10.20 -3.94
CA ASN A 21 -0.64 -10.26 -3.88
C ASN A 21 -1.08 -11.28 -2.81
N SER A 22 -2.38 -11.34 -2.55
CA SER A 22 -3.02 -12.32 -1.66
C SER A 22 -2.73 -13.79 -2.02
N TYR A 23 -2.28 -14.07 -3.24
CA TYR A 23 -1.98 -15.42 -3.74
C TYR A 23 -0.49 -15.79 -3.57
N GLY A 24 0.34 -14.85 -3.08
CA GLY A 24 1.77 -15.03 -2.85
C GLY A 24 2.68 -14.64 -4.03
N ALA A 25 2.15 -14.44 -5.24
CA ALA A 25 2.94 -14.00 -6.41
C ALA A 25 2.06 -13.38 -7.51
N PHE A 26 2.59 -12.37 -8.22
CA PHE A 26 1.96 -11.81 -9.42
C PHE A 26 2.07 -12.78 -10.62
N SER A 27 1.26 -12.58 -11.66
CA SER A 27 1.19 -13.47 -12.83
C SER A 27 2.50 -13.61 -13.60
N ASP A 28 3.34 -12.57 -13.58
CA ASP A 28 4.68 -12.55 -14.18
C ASP A 28 5.78 -13.07 -13.23
N ARG A 29 5.40 -13.54 -12.03
CA ARG A 29 6.28 -13.98 -10.93
C ARG A 29 7.30 -12.94 -10.47
N ALA A 30 7.15 -11.68 -10.87
CA ALA A 30 8.11 -10.67 -10.51
C ALA A 30 7.83 -10.13 -9.11
N THR A 31 8.89 -9.90 -8.35
CA THR A 31 8.82 -9.23 -7.05
C THR A 31 8.80 -7.73 -7.27
N CYS A 32 7.77 -7.06 -6.77
CA CYS A 32 7.71 -5.60 -6.79
C CYS A 32 8.46 -5.03 -5.60
N THR A 33 9.24 -3.99 -5.83
CA THR A 33 10.02 -3.33 -4.78
C THR A 33 9.59 -1.89 -4.62
N SER A 34 9.82 -1.35 -3.43
CA SER A 34 9.63 0.06 -3.13
C SER A 34 10.66 0.52 -2.13
N ALA A 35 11.12 1.76 -2.27
CA ALA A 35 12.13 2.31 -1.38
C ALA A 35 11.59 2.44 0.06
N MET A 36 10.31 2.77 0.21
CA MET A 36 9.63 2.82 1.50
C MET A 36 8.15 2.48 1.44
N VAL A 37 7.55 2.31 2.62
CA VAL A 37 6.11 2.21 2.85
C VAL A 37 5.71 3.18 3.97
N VAL A 38 4.49 3.69 3.88
CA VAL A 38 3.82 4.41 4.97
C VAL A 38 2.44 3.82 5.24
N TYR A 39 1.99 3.96 6.48
CA TYR A 39 0.74 3.38 6.99
C TYR A 39 -0.13 4.47 7.62
N PRO A 40 -0.76 5.35 6.82
CA PRO A 40 -1.69 6.33 7.35
C PRO A 40 -2.84 5.64 8.11
N ALA A 41 -3.27 6.25 9.21
CA ALA A 41 -4.41 5.82 10.01
C ALA A 41 -5.62 6.76 9.85
N THR A 42 -5.40 7.95 9.28
CA THR A 42 -6.43 8.98 9.05
C THR A 42 -6.40 9.52 7.62
N GLU A 43 -7.49 10.12 7.18
CA GLU A 43 -7.58 10.76 5.87
C GLU A 43 -6.65 11.99 5.78
N ASP A 44 -6.46 12.70 6.89
CA ASP A 44 -5.51 13.83 6.96
C ASP A 44 -4.06 13.36 6.80
N GLU A 45 -3.69 12.25 7.45
CA GLU A 45 -2.38 11.63 7.26
C GLU A 45 -2.18 11.14 5.82
N LEU A 46 -3.22 10.54 5.23
CA LEU A 46 -3.19 10.14 3.82
C LEU A 46 -2.96 11.35 2.91
N LEU A 47 -3.71 12.44 3.12
CA LEU A 47 -3.56 13.68 2.36
C LEU A 47 -2.15 14.24 2.49
N TYR A 48 -1.61 14.30 3.71
CA TYR A 48 -0.25 14.74 3.98
C TYR A 48 0.78 13.89 3.22
N VAL A 49 0.71 12.56 3.35
CA VAL A 49 1.60 11.61 2.66
C VAL A 49 1.59 11.78 1.15
N VAL A 50 0.40 11.95 0.55
CA VAL A 50 0.26 12.14 -0.89
C VAL A 50 0.84 13.48 -1.32
N SER A 51 0.58 14.53 -0.55
CA SER A 51 1.10 15.87 -0.84
C SER A 51 2.63 15.92 -0.80
N GLU A 52 3.25 15.31 0.21
CA GLU A 52 4.71 15.27 0.36
C GLU A 52 5.34 14.42 -0.74
N GLY A 53 4.78 13.24 -1.02
CA GLY A 53 5.27 12.40 -2.11
C GLY A 53 5.14 13.08 -3.48
N ALA A 54 4.07 13.84 -3.72
CA ALA A 54 3.88 14.62 -4.94
C ALA A 54 4.93 15.74 -5.06
N GLN A 55 5.18 16.50 -3.99
CA GLN A 55 6.23 17.53 -3.95
C GLN A 55 7.62 16.94 -4.22
N ALA A 56 7.91 15.76 -3.65
CA ALA A 56 9.15 15.01 -3.85
C ALA A 56 9.20 14.24 -5.20
N ARG A 57 8.16 14.34 -6.04
CA ARG A 57 8.03 13.60 -7.31
C ARG A 57 8.25 12.08 -7.15
N GLN A 58 7.81 11.52 -6.03
CA GLN A 58 7.89 10.09 -5.75
C GLN A 58 6.87 9.32 -6.57
N LYS A 59 7.28 8.15 -7.07
CA LYS A 59 6.33 7.17 -7.61
C LYS A 59 5.55 6.57 -6.44
N MET A 60 4.23 6.74 -6.44
CA MET A 60 3.37 6.27 -5.36
C MET A 60 2.41 5.21 -5.86
N ARG A 61 2.18 4.18 -5.04
CA ARG A 61 1.09 3.21 -5.24
C ARG A 61 0.39 2.93 -3.93
N VAL A 62 -0.92 2.70 -4.04
CA VAL A 62 -1.73 2.25 -2.92
C VAL A 62 -1.67 0.73 -2.86
N VAL A 63 -1.46 0.20 -1.66
CA VAL A 63 -1.56 -1.22 -1.37
C VAL A 63 -2.76 -1.41 -0.46
N THR A 64 -3.80 -2.03 -0.99
CA THR A 64 -4.98 -2.35 -0.19
C THR A 64 -4.64 -3.44 0.82
N ARG A 65 -5.38 -3.50 1.93
CA ARG A 65 -5.15 -4.40 3.07
C ARG A 65 -4.74 -5.83 2.72
N PHE A 66 -5.28 -6.39 1.63
CA PHE A 66 -4.99 -7.77 1.20
C PHE A 66 -4.44 -7.88 -0.22
N SER A 67 -4.32 -6.77 -0.96
CA SER A 67 -3.75 -6.74 -2.32
C SER A 67 -4.24 -7.87 -3.25
N HIS A 68 -5.57 -8.04 -3.36
CA HIS A 68 -6.17 -9.02 -4.28
C HIS A 68 -6.08 -8.53 -5.74
N SER A 69 -4.89 -8.65 -6.34
CA SER A 69 -4.65 -8.30 -7.73
C SER A 69 -3.75 -9.33 -8.41
N MET A 70 -4.18 -9.84 -9.57
CA MET A 70 -3.34 -10.71 -10.39
C MET A 70 -2.21 -9.92 -11.07
N THR A 71 -2.50 -8.67 -11.46
CA THR A 71 -1.55 -7.76 -12.11
C THR A 71 -0.82 -6.90 -11.07
N ARG A 72 0.31 -6.34 -11.48
CA ARG A 72 1.23 -5.53 -10.65
C ARG A 72 0.73 -4.10 -10.36
N LEU A 73 -0.55 -3.90 -10.08
CA LEU A 73 -1.14 -2.57 -9.82
C LEU A 73 -0.58 -1.89 -8.57
N ALA A 74 -0.19 -2.68 -7.58
CA ALA A 74 0.40 -2.21 -6.32
C ALA A 74 1.87 -1.79 -6.45
N CYS A 75 2.49 -1.95 -7.63
CA CYS A 75 3.93 -1.84 -7.80
C CYS A 75 4.35 -0.42 -8.19
N ALA A 76 5.10 0.23 -7.30
CA ALA A 76 5.64 1.58 -7.51
C ALA A 76 7.00 1.54 -8.23
N ASP A 77 7.86 0.59 -7.84
CA ASP A 77 9.20 0.26 -8.37
C ASP A 77 10.19 1.44 -8.47
N GLY A 78 11.46 1.17 -8.14
CA GLY A 78 12.58 2.12 -8.24
C GLY A 78 12.95 2.82 -6.92
N GLU A 79 14.05 3.57 -6.93
CA GLU A 79 14.67 4.11 -5.70
C GLU A 79 13.95 5.32 -5.11
N ASN A 80 13.16 6.04 -5.91
CA ASN A 80 12.31 7.15 -5.46
C ASN A 80 10.83 6.74 -5.46
N SER A 81 10.51 5.66 -4.74
CA SER A 81 9.17 5.07 -4.69
C SER A 81 8.65 4.90 -3.27
N ARG A 82 7.33 5.01 -3.12
CA ARG A 82 6.62 4.88 -1.84
C ARG A 82 5.34 4.06 -2.01
N LEU A 83 5.16 3.08 -1.14
CA LEU A 83 3.88 2.40 -0.95
C LEU A 83 3.05 3.14 0.09
N ILE A 84 1.74 3.24 -0.15
CA ILE A 84 0.76 3.76 0.79
C ILE A 84 -0.14 2.58 1.17
N SER A 85 0.07 2.02 2.36
CA SER A 85 -0.75 0.91 2.86
C SER A 85 -2.06 1.42 3.44
N THR A 86 -3.17 0.76 3.10
CA THR A 86 -4.48 1.05 3.71
C THR A 86 -4.79 0.15 4.91
N GLU A 87 -3.80 -0.54 5.47
CA GLU A 87 -4.01 -1.49 6.57
C GLU A 87 -4.69 -0.83 7.79
N TYR A 88 -4.27 0.39 8.12
CA TYR A 88 -4.77 1.16 9.27
C TYR A 88 -5.86 2.19 8.89
N LEU A 89 -6.12 2.41 7.60
CA LEU A 89 -7.29 3.16 7.11
C LEU A 89 -8.54 2.27 7.16
N ASN A 90 -8.98 1.92 8.37
CA ASN A 90 -10.00 0.90 8.62
C ASN A 90 -11.34 1.44 9.15
N LYS A 91 -11.61 2.74 8.97
CA LYS A 91 -12.91 3.33 9.33
C LYS A 91 -14.03 2.62 8.58
N THR A 92 -15.11 2.29 9.29
CA THR A 92 -16.30 1.67 8.73
C THR A 92 -17.28 2.73 8.22
N LEU A 93 -17.99 2.39 7.14
CA LEU A 93 -19.04 3.25 6.60
C LEU A 93 -20.17 3.41 7.62
N ARG A 94 -20.48 4.66 7.99
CA ARG A 94 -21.65 4.99 8.80
C ARG A 94 -22.81 5.31 7.87
N ILE A 95 -23.89 4.52 7.95
CA ILE A 95 -25.12 4.78 7.21
C ILE A 95 -25.97 5.73 8.05
N ASP A 96 -26.28 6.90 7.50
CA ASP A 96 -27.33 7.75 8.02
C ASP A 96 -28.67 7.27 7.46
N ARG A 97 -29.63 6.97 8.34
CA ARG A 97 -30.96 6.46 7.95
C ARG A 97 -32.01 7.56 7.91
N ASP A 98 -31.67 8.75 8.37
CA ASP A 98 -32.58 9.87 8.58
C ASP A 98 -32.34 11.03 7.59
N ALA A 99 -31.52 10.78 6.55
CA ALA A 99 -31.19 11.73 5.47
C ALA A 99 -32.16 11.66 4.28
#